data_AF-A0AAF0M440-F1
#
_entry.id   AF-A0AAF0M440-F1
#
_cell.length_a   1.000
_cell.length_b   1.000
_cell.length_c   1.000
_cell.angle_alpha   90.00
_cell.angle_beta   90.00
_cell.angle_gamma   90.00
#
_symmetry.space_group_name_H-M   'P 1'
#
loop_
_entity.id
_entity.type
_entity.pdbx_description
1 polymer ?
#
loop_
_entity_poly.entity_id
_entity_poly.type
_entity_poly.pdbx_seq_one_letter_code
_entity_poly.pdbx_strand_id
1 'polypeptide(L)'
;MEMSTEDFEQLVTDELDLLPDDMVDGLDNVVFVVEDEPEDGSDLFGIYDGVAQTERGQYGFGELPDRIVVFRKQHLLECDTLEELKDEVHTTLVHEIGHFYGIDDERLHELGWA
;
A
#
# COMPACT_ATOMS: atom_id res chain seq x y z
N MET A 1 -11.51 -11.93 -10.51
CA MET A 1 -12.63 -12.16 -9.56
C MET A 1 -13.46 -10.88 -9.33
N GLU A 2 -14.57 -10.93 -8.58
CA GLU A 2 -15.38 -9.74 -8.21
C GLU A 2 -15.46 -9.57 -6.68
N MET A 3 -15.28 -8.35 -6.18
CA MET A 3 -15.33 -8.01 -4.76
C MET A 3 -15.78 -6.54 -4.58
N SER A 4 -16.57 -6.25 -3.54
CA SER A 4 -16.99 -4.88 -3.25
C SER A 4 -15.83 -4.02 -2.75
N THR A 5 -16.01 -2.70 -2.68
CA THR A 5 -14.93 -1.80 -2.21
C THR A 5 -14.73 -2.01 -0.72
N GLU A 6 -15.83 -2.08 0.02
CA GLU A 6 -15.86 -2.27 1.47
C GLU A 6 -15.22 -3.61 1.87
N ASP A 7 -15.50 -4.70 1.13
CA ASP A 7 -14.88 -6.01 1.39
C ASP A 7 -13.37 -6.00 1.12
N PHE A 8 -12.93 -5.28 0.08
CA PHE A 8 -11.51 -5.17 -0.24
C PHE A 8 -10.77 -4.27 0.76
N GLU A 9 -11.37 -3.17 1.21
CA GLU A 9 -10.85 -2.33 2.29
C GLU A 9 -10.67 -3.11 3.60
N GLN A 10 -11.64 -3.98 3.93
CA GLN A 10 -11.52 -4.87 5.08
C GLN A 10 -10.39 -5.88 4.89
N LEU A 11 -10.25 -6.47 3.69
CA LEU A 11 -9.15 -7.38 3.39
C LEU A 11 -7.79 -6.69 3.53
N VAL A 12 -7.62 -5.47 3.01
CA VAL A 12 -6.39 -4.68 3.17
C VAL A 12 -6.09 -4.42 4.65
N THR A 13 -7.13 -4.11 5.44
CA THR A 13 -6.99 -3.92 6.90
C THR A 13 -6.56 -5.21 7.59
N ASP A 14 -7.16 -6.34 7.23
CA ASP A 14 -6.83 -7.65 7.80
C ASP A 14 -5.37 -8.03 7.48
N GLU A 15 -4.90 -7.75 6.25
CA GLU A 15 -3.51 -8.02 5.86
C GLU A 15 -2.51 -7.06 6.53
N LEU A 16 -2.88 -5.80 6.75
CA LEU A 16 -2.09 -4.84 7.53
C LEU A 16 -1.87 -5.33 8.97
N ASP A 17 -2.92 -5.88 9.61
CA ASP A 17 -2.84 -6.43 10.97
C ASP A 17 -1.95 -7.69 11.09
N LEU A 18 -1.58 -8.31 9.95
CA LEU A 18 -0.67 -9.46 9.91
C LEU A 18 0.80 -9.06 9.74
N LEU A 19 1.09 -7.80 9.43
CA LEU A 19 2.44 -7.31 9.24
C LEU A 19 3.22 -7.29 10.57
N PRO A 20 4.56 -7.46 10.55
CA PRO A 20 5.37 -7.33 11.74
C PRO A 20 5.26 -5.94 12.38
N ASP A 21 5.16 -5.87 13.71
CA ASP A 21 5.07 -4.59 14.45
C ASP A 21 6.21 -3.62 14.07
N ASP A 22 7.44 -4.13 13.91
CA ASP A 22 8.63 -3.36 13.52
C ASP A 22 8.49 -2.67 12.13
N MET A 23 7.62 -3.20 11.26
CA MET A 23 7.33 -2.61 9.95
C MET A 23 6.32 -1.45 10.06
N VAL A 24 5.31 -1.59 10.92
CA VAL A 24 4.22 -0.62 11.04
C VAL A 24 4.50 0.49 12.05
N ASP A 25 5.32 0.24 13.06
CA ASP A 25 5.61 1.18 14.16
C ASP A 25 6.23 2.52 13.70
N GLY A 26 6.92 2.54 12.55
CA GLY A 26 7.55 3.75 12.00
C GLY A 26 6.72 4.51 10.97
N LEU A 27 5.48 4.07 10.69
CA LEU A 27 4.55 4.72 9.75
C LEU A 27 3.86 5.95 10.38
N ASP A 28 4.65 6.84 10.98
CA ASP A 28 4.16 8.11 11.50
C ASP A 28 3.64 8.99 10.35
N ASN A 29 2.39 9.44 10.45
CA ASN A 29 1.74 10.31 9.47
C ASN A 29 1.59 9.68 8.07
N VAL A 30 1.36 8.37 8.00
CA VAL A 30 0.99 7.65 6.77
C VAL A 30 -0.49 7.23 6.82
N VAL A 31 -1.21 7.36 5.71
CA VAL A 31 -2.58 6.86 5.56
C VAL A 31 -2.65 5.80 4.45
N PHE A 32 -3.42 4.74 4.72
CA PHE A 32 -3.71 3.71 3.73
C PHE A 32 -5.02 4.04 3.02
N VAL A 33 -5.02 3.96 1.69
CA VAL A 33 -6.17 4.30 0.84
C VAL A 33 -6.40 3.19 -0.16
N VAL A 34 -7.64 2.75 -0.32
CA VAL A 34 -8.04 1.87 -1.42
C VAL A 34 -8.60 2.73 -2.55
N GLU A 35 -8.07 2.54 -3.74
CA GLU A 35 -8.62 3.11 -4.98
C GLU A 35 -8.91 2.01 -5.98
N ASP A 36 -9.70 2.32 -7.01
CA ASP A 36 -10.06 1.33 -8.02
C ASP A 36 -8.92 1.05 -8.99
N GLU A 37 -8.32 2.10 -9.53
CA GLU A 37 -7.27 2.07 -10.55
C GLU A 37 -6.46 3.38 -10.52
N PRO A 38 -5.19 3.40 -10.95
CA PRO A 38 -4.39 4.61 -10.98
C PRO A 38 -4.88 5.59 -12.05
N GLU A 39 -4.74 6.90 -11.79
CA GLU A 39 -5.21 7.96 -12.70
C GLU A 39 -4.48 7.97 -14.05
N ASP A 40 -3.22 7.54 -14.08
CA ASP A 40 -2.42 7.43 -15.30
C ASP A 40 -2.70 6.16 -16.12
N GLY A 41 -3.54 5.25 -15.60
CA GLY A 41 -3.93 4.01 -16.25
C GLY A 41 -2.83 2.95 -16.31
N SER A 42 -1.85 3.02 -15.40
CA SER A 42 -0.87 1.97 -15.20
C SER A 42 -1.47 0.71 -14.56
N ASP A 43 -0.76 -0.40 -14.70
CA ASP A 43 -1.15 -1.69 -14.14
C ASP A 43 -0.51 -1.90 -12.74
N LEU A 44 -0.54 -0.86 -11.90
CA LEU A 44 0.04 -0.90 -10.56
C LEU A 44 -0.88 -1.58 -9.55
N PHE A 45 -0.30 -2.34 -8.64
CA PHE A 45 -1.00 -2.95 -7.51
C PHE A 45 -1.09 -1.99 -6.33
N GLY A 46 -0.04 -1.23 -6.09
CA GLY A 46 -0.03 -0.16 -5.10
C GLY A 46 0.99 0.92 -5.46
N ILE A 47 0.96 2.00 -4.69
CA ILE A 47 1.95 3.07 -4.77
C ILE A 47 2.05 3.82 -3.44
N TYR A 48 3.29 4.05 -3.01
CA TYR A 48 3.63 5.09 -2.06
C TYR A 48 3.61 6.48 -2.72
N ASP A 49 2.61 7.27 -2.41
CA ASP A 49 2.46 8.68 -2.83
C ASP A 49 2.83 9.60 -1.65
N GLY A 50 4.12 9.93 -1.58
CA GLY A 50 4.65 10.92 -0.64
C GLY A 50 4.56 12.33 -1.23
N VAL A 51 3.87 13.25 -0.56
CA VAL A 51 3.82 14.65 -1.02
C VAL A 51 5.22 15.26 -0.85
N ALA A 52 5.87 15.57 -1.98
CA ALA A 52 7.21 16.13 -2.00
C ALA A 52 7.31 17.35 -1.07
N GLN A 53 8.34 17.37 -0.21
CA GLN A 53 8.54 18.43 0.79
C GLN A 53 8.55 19.87 0.22
N THR A 54 8.79 20.02 -1.08
CA THR A 54 8.82 21.31 -1.78
C THR A 54 7.46 21.97 -1.96
N GLU A 55 6.35 21.23 -1.81
CA GLU A 55 4.99 21.78 -1.87
C GLU A 55 4.43 22.13 -0.47
N ARG A 56 5.14 21.72 0.60
CA ARG A 56 4.79 21.94 2.02
C ARG A 56 4.77 23.42 2.45
N GLY A 57 5.22 24.34 1.60
CA GLY A 57 5.38 25.76 1.94
C GLY A 57 4.28 26.71 1.45
N GLN A 58 3.38 26.30 0.54
CA GLN A 58 2.49 27.27 -0.16
C GLN A 58 1.01 27.22 0.25
N TYR A 59 0.53 26.14 0.85
CA TYR A 59 -0.84 26.02 1.34
C TYR A 59 -0.82 25.74 2.84
N GLY A 60 -0.99 26.79 3.63
CA GLY A 60 -0.99 26.66 5.09
C GLY A 60 -2.18 25.85 5.58
N PHE A 61 -2.00 24.53 5.79
CA PHE A 61 -2.87 23.66 6.57
C PHE A 61 -2.12 22.35 6.86
N GLY A 62 -1.40 22.26 7.98
CA GLY A 62 -0.85 21.00 8.51
C GLY A 62 0.18 20.29 7.61
N GLU A 63 0.92 19.34 8.18
CA GLU A 63 1.67 18.37 7.38
C GLU A 63 0.63 17.36 6.87
N LEU A 64 0.32 17.35 5.57
CA LEU A 64 -0.54 16.31 4.99
C LEU A 64 0.17 14.96 5.14
N PRO A 65 -0.55 13.88 5.49
CA PRO A 65 0.05 12.56 5.60
C PRO A 65 0.51 12.05 4.23
N ASP A 66 1.59 11.27 4.24
CA ASP A 66 1.96 10.48 3.08
C ASP A 66 0.93 9.36 2.88
N ARG A 67 0.78 8.87 1.65
CA ARG A 67 -0.27 7.89 1.30
C ARG A 67 0.36 6.61 0.80
N ILE A 68 -0.16 5.47 1.25
CA ILE A 68 0.00 4.18 0.58
C ILE A 68 -1.34 3.84 -0.05
N VAL A 69 -1.36 3.79 -1.38
CA VAL A 69 -2.56 3.50 -2.16
C VAL A 69 -2.51 2.06 -2.64
N VAL A 70 -3.58 1.31 -2.45
CA VAL A 70 -3.75 -0.07 -2.96
C VAL A 70 -4.85 -0.07 -4.02
N PHE A 71 -4.53 -0.54 -5.21
CA PHE A 71 -5.43 -0.53 -6.37
C PHE A 71 -6.21 -1.84 -6.47
N ARG A 72 -7.50 -1.77 -6.16
CA ARG A 72 -8.39 -2.93 -6.10
C ARG A 72 -8.51 -3.66 -7.42
N LYS A 73 -8.74 -2.96 -8.54
CA LYS A 73 -9.06 -3.64 -9.81
C LYS A 73 -7.91 -4.47 -10.32
N GLN A 74 -6.67 -4.01 -10.11
CA GLN A 74 -5.49 -4.75 -10.56
C GLN A 74 -5.35 -6.08 -9.81
N HIS A 75 -5.51 -6.05 -8.48
CA HIS A 75 -5.55 -7.26 -7.66
C HIS A 75 -6.69 -8.21 -8.07
N LEU A 76 -7.90 -7.69 -8.26
CA LEU A 76 -9.05 -8.52 -8.67
C LEU A 76 -8.92 -9.06 -10.10
N LEU A 77 -8.11 -8.42 -10.96
CA LEU A 77 -7.85 -8.87 -12.32
C LEU A 77 -6.85 -10.02 -12.35
N GLU A 78 -5.79 -9.91 -11.57
CA GLU A 78 -4.65 -10.84 -11.60
C GLU A 78 -4.83 -12.06 -10.69
N CYS A 79 -5.68 -11.97 -9.65
CA CYS A 79 -5.94 -13.08 -8.74
C CYS A 79 -7.23 -13.85 -9.10
N ASP A 80 -7.14 -15.19 -9.08
CA ASP A 80 -8.27 -16.10 -9.35
C ASP A 80 -8.96 -16.58 -8.07
N THR A 81 -8.26 -16.56 -6.93
CA THR A 81 -8.75 -17.03 -5.63
C THR A 81 -8.58 -15.99 -4.53
N LEU A 82 -9.35 -16.14 -3.43
CA LEU A 82 -9.23 -15.28 -2.26
C LEU A 82 -7.87 -15.42 -1.55
N GLU A 83 -7.27 -16.60 -1.56
CA GLU A 83 -5.96 -16.81 -0.93
C GLU A 83 -4.86 -16.11 -1.74
N GLU A 84 -4.86 -16.26 -3.07
CA GLU A 84 -3.95 -15.50 -3.94
C GLU A 84 -4.13 -13.99 -3.78
N LEU A 85 -5.38 -13.53 -3.66
CA LEU A 85 -5.68 -12.11 -3.44
C LEU A 85 -5.07 -11.58 -2.14
N LYS A 86 -5.16 -12.35 -1.06
CA LYS A 86 -4.57 -11.98 0.23
C LYS A 86 -3.04 -11.94 0.14
N ASP A 87 -2.44 -12.97 -0.43
CA ASP A 87 -0.99 -13.04 -0.60
C ASP A 87 -0.47 -11.86 -1.44
N GLU A 88 -1.19 -11.48 -2.50
CA GLU A 88 -0.83 -10.36 -3.38
C GLU A 88 -0.99 -9.00 -2.68
N VAL A 89 -2.09 -8.81 -1.93
CA VAL A 89 -2.29 -7.59 -1.12
C VAL A 89 -1.22 -7.48 -0.04
N HIS A 90 -0.91 -8.57 0.66
CA HIS A 90 0.15 -8.63 1.66
C HIS A 90 1.50 -8.23 1.06
N THR A 91 1.85 -8.83 -0.07
CA THR A 91 3.09 -8.55 -0.80
C THR A 91 3.15 -7.08 -1.23
N THR A 92 2.05 -6.53 -1.75
CA THR A 92 1.96 -5.11 -2.13
C THR A 92 2.21 -4.19 -0.93
N LEU A 93 1.56 -4.46 0.20
CA LEU A 93 1.74 -3.66 1.42
C LEU A 93 3.19 -3.68 1.91
N VAL A 94 3.81 -4.87 1.94
CA VAL A 94 5.23 -5.02 2.31
C VAL A 94 6.13 -4.18 1.40
N HIS A 95 5.93 -4.26 0.08
CA HIS A 95 6.74 -3.51 -0.89
C HIS A 95 6.58 -2.00 -0.71
N GLU A 96 5.35 -1.50 -0.62
CA GLU A 96 5.11 -0.06 -0.48
C GLU A 96 5.61 0.51 0.86
N ILE A 97 5.47 -0.25 1.95
CA ILE A 97 6.04 0.13 3.24
C ILE A 97 7.58 0.05 3.21
N GLY A 98 8.14 -0.96 2.53
CA GLY A 98 9.58 -1.05 2.27
C GLY A 98 10.10 0.20 1.56
N HIS A 99 9.43 0.60 0.48
CA HIS A 99 9.75 1.81 -0.27
C HIS A 99 9.64 3.08 0.57
N PHE A 100 8.64 3.18 1.46
CA PHE A 100 8.56 4.28 2.42
C PHE A 100 9.83 4.40 3.29
N TYR A 101 10.38 3.27 3.75
CA TYR A 101 11.65 3.26 4.50
C TYR A 101 12.90 3.40 3.61
N GLY A 102 12.75 3.48 2.30
CA GLY A 102 13.86 3.48 1.35
C GLY A 102 14.60 2.13 1.27
N ILE A 103 13.88 1.05 1.57
CA ILE A 103 14.37 -0.32 1.51
C ILE A 103 14.01 -0.89 0.13
N ASP A 104 15.00 -1.43 -0.58
CA ASP A 104 14.80 -2.13 -1.85
C ASP A 104 14.38 -3.60 -1.67
N ASP A 105 13.86 -4.22 -2.74
CA ASP A 105 13.35 -5.59 -2.74
C ASP A 105 14.38 -6.62 -2.23
N GLU A 106 15.66 -6.47 -2.57
CA GLU A 106 16.70 -7.39 -2.13
C GLU A 106 16.80 -7.38 -0.60
N ARG A 107 16.71 -6.19 -0.01
CA ARG A 107 16.76 -6.01 1.44
C ARG A 107 15.47 -6.46 2.14
N LEU A 108 14.31 -6.39 1.51
CA LEU A 108 13.05 -6.92 2.05
C LEU A 108 13.12 -8.44 2.25
N HIS A 109 13.64 -9.17 1.26
CA HIS A 109 13.90 -10.61 1.38
C HIS A 109 14.86 -10.95 2.53
N GLU A 110 15.91 -10.14 2.72
CA GLU A 110 16.88 -10.36 3.83
C GLU A 110 16.25 -10.18 5.21
N LEU A 111 15.26 -9.29 5.34
CA LEU A 111 14.52 -9.05 6.57
C LEU A 111 13.43 -10.11 6.82
N GLY A 112 13.17 -10.97 5.82
CA GLY A 112 12.11 -11.97 5.87
C GLY A 112 10.72 -11.36 5.78
N TRP A 113 10.61 -10.20 5.13
CA TRP A 113 9.36 -9.48 4.94
C TRP A 113 8.69 -9.83 3.61
N ALA A 114 9.48 -10.19 2.59
CA ALA A 114 9.04 -10.73 1.30
C ALA A 114 9.58 -12.15 1.09
#